data_AF-A0A7S2DX77-F1
#
_entry.id   AF-A0A7S2DX77-F1
#
_cell.length_a   1.000
_cell.length_b   1.000
_cell.length_c   1.000
_cell.angle_alpha   90.00
_cell.angle_beta   90.00
_cell.angle_gamma   90.00
#
_symmetry.space_group_name_H-M   'P 1'
#
loop_
_entity.id
_entity.type
_entity.pdbx_description
1 polymer ?
#
loop_
_entity_poly.entity_id
_entity_poly.type
_entity_poly.pdbx_seq_one_letter_code
_entity_poly.pdbx_strand_id
1 'polypeptide(L)'
;MQTRYRRSWTEEGTCVTWSRGRDMSHVPRSKPVDTEDTIILDGWFGDLADLKQEDEAVRRYLLTWIRTMVTKYKIDGLRLDTALYMPTYFLSEFQQASQRLILGEVPTLNVTLHRSFTPPLSGLLNFPATTLVSKVFSTSGSLSDLAAQLARQHIASYPAEGHRLANFIDNHDMPRFLYSHSGDETLLQNSLTWAFLWHGLPVMYYGTENPAVSNQRDSRMAMWPSGFAPTSISRFVASLNELRQHYAIGAGGAAVKSLAVVAAAAQSSLAFTRASLLVVVGNRGHGQPLEACIKMSALPPTWQHICASGAGGAAALTHVLGTSTDRAVCMLSLNEVQQLPEMMHLCVRSQEGGPIVYAQCGSPLPCKAAAAAFETDR
;
A
#
# COMPACT_ATOMS: atom_id res chain seq x y z
N MET A 1 43.97 6.54 26.71
CA MET A 1 44.18 5.28 25.97
C MET A 1 42.86 4.51 25.96
N GLN A 2 42.06 4.64 24.91
CA GLN A 2 40.86 3.83 24.70
C GLN A 2 41.20 2.76 23.66
N THR A 3 41.19 1.52 24.11
CA THR A 3 41.48 0.31 23.34
C THR A 3 40.41 0.12 22.27
N ARG A 4 40.73 0.38 21.00
CA ARG A 4 39.86 0.02 19.87
C ARG A 4 39.87 -1.51 19.73
N TYR A 5 38.73 -2.15 19.98
CA TYR A 5 38.52 -3.54 19.59
C TYR A 5 38.45 -3.65 18.05
N ARG A 6 39.61 -3.84 17.40
CA ARG A 6 39.66 -4.51 16.09
C ARG A 6 39.80 -6.00 16.36
N ARG A 7 38.69 -6.73 16.43
CA ARG A 7 38.73 -8.20 16.26
C ARG A 7 38.34 -8.51 14.83
N SER A 8 39.35 -8.59 13.97
CA SER A 8 39.29 -9.36 12.74
C SER A 8 39.23 -10.84 13.13
N TRP A 9 38.16 -11.54 12.75
CA TRP A 9 38.15 -12.99 12.79
C TRP A 9 38.75 -13.48 11.47
N THR A 10 39.96 -14.02 11.51
CA THR A 10 40.58 -14.70 10.37
C THR A 10 41.03 -16.07 10.84
N GLU A 11 40.51 -17.12 10.23
CA GLU A 11 41.34 -18.30 9.99
C GLU A 11 42.38 -17.88 8.95
N GLU A 12 43.65 -17.92 9.34
CA GLU A 12 44.83 -17.89 8.47
C GLU A 12 45.01 -16.67 7.55
N GLY A 13 45.60 -15.60 8.11
CA GLY A 13 46.68 -14.86 7.45
C GLY A 13 46.36 -13.94 6.26
N THR A 14 45.13 -13.90 5.77
CA THR A 14 44.71 -12.92 4.75
C THR A 14 43.69 -11.95 5.34
N CYS A 15 43.99 -10.65 5.31
CA CYS A 15 43.01 -9.60 5.61
C CYS A 15 41.96 -9.58 4.49
N VAL A 16 41.01 -10.51 4.52
CA VAL A 16 39.81 -10.42 3.69
C VAL A 16 39.01 -9.25 4.23
N THR A 17 38.96 -8.15 3.48
CA THR A 17 38.04 -7.05 3.78
C THR A 17 36.66 -7.49 3.32
N TRP A 18 35.83 -7.92 4.29
CA TRP A 18 34.44 -8.37 4.07
C TRP A 18 33.49 -7.23 3.70
N SER A 19 33.96 -5.98 3.67
CA SER A 19 33.19 -4.79 3.32
C SER A 19 33.73 -4.08 2.07
N ARG A 20 32.83 -3.47 1.28
CA ARG A 20 33.15 -2.49 0.24
C ARG A 20 33.51 -1.14 0.88
N GLY A 21 34.41 -0.40 0.23
CA GLY A 21 34.78 0.97 0.61
C GLY A 21 35.62 1.12 1.89
N ARG A 22 36.01 2.38 2.18
CA ARG A 22 36.61 2.79 3.47
C ARG A 22 35.51 3.31 4.39
N ASP A 23 35.71 3.16 5.69
CA ASP A 23 34.91 3.77 6.76
C ASP A 23 34.56 5.24 6.44
N MET A 24 33.27 5.51 6.20
CA MET A 24 32.75 6.84 5.90
C MET A 24 32.19 7.55 7.14
N SER A 25 32.49 7.07 8.36
CA SER A 25 32.07 7.70 9.63
C SER A 25 32.57 9.16 9.81
N HIS A 26 33.47 9.62 8.95
CA HIS A 26 34.00 11.00 8.94
C HIS A 26 33.43 11.87 7.80
N VAL A 27 32.56 11.31 6.95
CA VAL A 27 31.81 12.08 5.96
C VAL A 27 30.54 12.61 6.65
N PRO A 28 30.19 13.91 6.49
CA PRO A 28 28.96 14.45 7.06
C PRO A 28 27.76 13.57 6.71
N ARG A 29 26.81 13.45 7.65
CA ARG A 29 25.56 12.67 7.51
C ARG A 29 24.60 13.25 6.44
N SER A 30 25.08 13.59 5.26
CA SER A 30 24.21 13.72 4.10
C SER A 30 23.79 12.32 3.70
N LYS A 31 22.49 12.05 3.69
CA LYS A 31 21.94 10.87 3.00
C LYS A 31 22.62 10.80 1.62
N PRO A 32 23.04 9.63 1.14
CA PRO A 32 23.36 9.47 -0.27
C PRO A 32 22.15 10.04 -1.04
N VAL A 33 22.39 11.10 -1.81
CA VAL A 33 21.32 11.73 -2.59
C VAL A 33 21.15 10.83 -3.79
N ASP A 34 20.14 9.95 -3.73
CA ASP A 34 19.63 9.25 -4.91
C ASP A 34 19.01 10.33 -5.83
N THR A 35 19.84 10.94 -6.68
CA THR A 35 19.37 11.64 -7.87
C THR A 35 18.89 10.61 -8.89
N GLU A 36 17.99 11.01 -9.80
CA GLU A 36 17.24 10.10 -10.68
C GLU A 36 18.08 9.08 -11.49
N ASP A 37 19.40 9.26 -11.62
CA ASP A 37 20.27 8.51 -12.54
C ASP A 37 21.44 7.73 -11.91
N THR A 38 21.64 7.75 -10.58
CA THR A 38 22.78 7.03 -9.96
C THR A 38 22.40 6.34 -8.66
N ILE A 39 22.26 5.01 -8.71
CA ILE A 39 22.16 4.17 -7.51
C ILE A 39 23.56 4.03 -6.93
N ILE A 40 23.74 4.38 -5.66
CA ILE A 40 25.00 4.16 -4.97
C ILE A 40 25.03 2.71 -4.49
N LEU A 41 25.73 1.86 -5.26
CA LEU A 41 25.93 0.44 -4.90
C LEU A 41 27.19 0.22 -4.04
N ASP A 42 28.05 1.24 -3.94
CA ASP A 42 29.31 1.19 -3.22
C ASP A 42 29.35 2.27 -2.13
N GLY A 43 29.60 1.85 -0.88
CA GLY A 43 29.80 2.77 0.24
C GLY A 43 28.95 2.40 1.45
N TRP A 44 29.32 2.92 2.62
CA TRP A 44 28.66 2.57 3.87
C TRP A 44 27.37 3.39 4.03
N PHE A 45 26.30 2.73 4.46
CA PHE A 45 25.07 3.41 4.86
C PHE A 45 25.29 3.98 6.27
N GLY A 46 25.78 5.22 6.35
CA GLY A 46 26.20 5.82 7.62
C GLY A 46 27.42 5.09 8.19
N ASP A 47 27.29 4.55 9.40
CA ASP A 47 28.31 3.74 10.09
C ASP A 47 28.13 2.22 9.88
N LEU A 48 27.23 1.82 8.98
CA LEU A 48 26.98 0.42 8.65
C LEU A 48 27.92 -0.05 7.54
N ALA A 49 28.81 -0.99 7.88
CA ALA A 49 29.76 -1.57 6.94
C ALA A 49 29.03 -2.33 5.82
N ASP A 50 29.22 -1.87 4.59
CA ASP A 50 28.60 -2.45 3.40
C ASP A 50 29.30 -3.75 3.00
N LEU A 51 28.63 -4.89 3.12
CA LEU A 51 29.24 -6.20 2.86
C LEU A 51 29.58 -6.38 1.38
N LYS A 52 30.72 -7.00 1.09
CA LYS A 52 31.22 -7.20 -0.28
C LYS A 52 30.64 -8.47 -0.91
N GLN A 53 29.44 -8.40 -1.49
CA GLN A 53 28.79 -9.59 -2.07
C GLN A 53 29.50 -10.14 -3.33
N GLU A 54 30.48 -9.42 -3.88
CA GLU A 54 31.37 -9.92 -4.95
C GLU A 54 32.38 -10.93 -4.42
N ASP A 55 32.69 -10.89 -3.11
CA ASP A 55 33.54 -11.87 -2.46
C ASP A 55 32.78 -13.18 -2.27
N GLU A 56 33.38 -14.28 -2.76
CA GLU A 56 32.71 -15.58 -2.76
C GLU A 56 32.40 -16.09 -1.34
N ALA A 57 33.26 -15.78 -0.36
CA ALA A 57 33.05 -16.22 1.01
C ALA A 57 31.90 -15.44 1.67
N VAL A 58 31.85 -14.11 1.48
CA VAL A 58 30.72 -13.26 1.93
C VAL A 58 29.42 -13.75 1.32
N ARG A 59 29.39 -13.90 0.00
CA ARG A 59 28.22 -14.32 -0.75
C ARG A 59 27.71 -15.68 -0.32
N ARG A 60 28.60 -16.68 -0.26
CA ARG A 60 28.25 -18.05 0.17
C ARG A 60 27.70 -18.07 1.59
N TYR A 61 28.29 -17.28 2.49
CA TYR A 61 27.81 -17.17 3.87
C TYR A 61 26.37 -16.63 3.92
N LEU A 62 26.09 -15.50 3.25
CA LEU A 62 24.76 -14.88 3.24
C LEU A 62 23.68 -15.79 2.61
N LEU A 63 24.01 -16.46 1.50
CA LEU A 63 23.09 -17.40 0.83
C LEU A 63 22.83 -18.66 1.67
N THR A 64 23.85 -19.17 2.35
CA THR A 64 23.71 -20.32 3.28
C THR A 64 22.88 -19.93 4.50
N TRP A 65 23.12 -18.74 5.04
CA TRP A 65 22.39 -18.18 6.17
C TRP A 65 20.90 -18.10 5.85
N ILE A 66 20.50 -17.47 4.73
CA ILE A 66 19.07 -17.30 4.45
C ILE A 66 18.37 -18.64 4.22
N ARG A 67 19.01 -19.58 3.51
CA ARG A 67 18.49 -20.95 3.34
C ARG A 67 18.27 -21.63 4.68
N THR A 68 19.24 -21.48 5.60
CA THR A 68 19.16 -22.04 6.95
C THR A 68 18.03 -21.41 7.75
N MET A 69 17.90 -20.08 7.73
CA MET A 69 16.83 -19.36 8.45
C MET A 69 15.45 -19.80 7.99
N VAL A 70 15.22 -19.81 6.67
CA VAL A 70 13.94 -20.23 6.09
C VAL A 70 13.63 -21.69 6.43
N THR A 71 14.61 -22.59 6.34
CA THR A 71 14.40 -24.02 6.58
C THR A 71 14.19 -24.35 8.05
N LYS A 72 14.98 -23.73 8.93
CA LYS A 72 14.99 -23.97 10.38
C LYS A 72 13.74 -23.43 11.04
N TYR A 73 13.36 -22.19 10.73
CA TYR A 73 12.24 -21.50 11.36
C TYR A 73 10.94 -21.55 10.55
N LYS A 74 10.95 -22.27 9.41
CA LYS A 74 9.77 -22.43 8.52
C LYS A 74 9.17 -21.09 8.09
N ILE A 75 10.04 -20.15 7.70
CA ILE A 75 9.62 -18.81 7.28
C ILE A 75 8.86 -18.89 5.95
N ASP A 76 7.67 -18.26 5.89
CA ASP A 76 6.79 -18.25 4.72
C ASP A 76 7.14 -17.17 3.68
N GLY A 77 7.70 -16.06 4.14
CA GLY A 77 8.05 -14.90 3.31
C GLY A 77 9.05 -13.99 4.02
N LEU A 78 9.71 -13.14 3.23
CA LEU A 78 10.76 -12.24 3.69
C LEU A 78 10.44 -10.81 3.27
N ARG A 79 10.72 -9.84 4.14
CA ARG A 79 10.96 -8.44 3.74
C ARG A 79 12.47 -8.28 3.65
N LEU A 80 12.97 -7.88 2.49
CA LEU A 80 14.39 -7.64 2.28
C LEU A 80 14.69 -6.15 2.44
N ASP A 81 15.38 -5.83 3.53
CA ASP A 81 15.91 -4.49 3.80
C ASP A 81 16.84 -4.03 2.67
N THR A 82 16.86 -2.72 2.41
CA THR A 82 17.91 -2.07 1.59
C THR A 82 18.20 -2.73 0.23
N ALA A 83 17.18 -3.34 -0.39
CA ALA A 83 17.34 -4.09 -1.63
C ALA A 83 17.86 -3.22 -2.79
N LEU A 84 17.55 -1.92 -2.78
CA LEU A 84 18.06 -0.93 -3.74
C LEU A 84 19.60 -0.90 -3.81
N TYR A 85 20.29 -1.17 -2.71
CA TYR A 85 21.76 -1.06 -2.59
C TYR A 85 22.51 -2.37 -2.85
N MET A 86 21.79 -3.44 -3.22
CA MET A 86 22.40 -4.74 -3.51
C MET A 86 22.52 -4.99 -5.02
N PRO A 87 23.63 -5.58 -5.50
CA PRO A 87 23.74 -5.95 -6.90
C PRO A 87 22.63 -6.92 -7.33
N THR A 88 22.08 -6.71 -8.53
CA THR A 88 20.95 -7.50 -9.05
C THR A 88 21.26 -9.00 -9.20
N TYR A 89 22.52 -9.36 -9.50
CA TYR A 89 22.95 -10.76 -9.53
C TYR A 89 22.79 -11.42 -8.15
N PHE A 90 23.19 -10.72 -7.09
CA PHE A 90 23.10 -11.22 -5.72
C PHE A 90 21.64 -11.33 -5.28
N LEU A 91 20.79 -10.35 -5.62
CA LEU A 91 19.35 -10.43 -5.37
C LEU A 91 18.72 -11.66 -6.03
N SER A 92 19.16 -12.01 -7.25
CA SER A 92 18.68 -13.21 -7.96
C SER A 92 19.06 -14.49 -7.21
N GLU A 93 20.32 -14.60 -6.79
CA GLU A 93 20.80 -15.74 -6.01
C GLU A 93 20.13 -15.83 -4.64
N PHE A 94 19.90 -14.70 -3.97
CA PHE A 94 19.23 -14.62 -2.68
C PHE A 94 17.76 -15.04 -2.79
N GLN A 95 17.06 -14.59 -3.84
CA GLN A 95 15.71 -15.03 -4.17
C GLN A 95 15.66 -16.55 -4.41
N GLN A 96 16.64 -17.11 -5.13
CA GLN A 96 16.73 -18.55 -5.38
C GLN A 96 17.09 -19.34 -4.11
N ALA A 97 17.97 -18.82 -3.26
CA ALA A 97 18.41 -19.49 -2.03
C ALA A 97 17.29 -19.57 -0.98
N SER A 98 16.46 -18.52 -0.89
CA SER A 98 15.31 -18.50 0.04
C SER A 98 14.14 -19.36 -0.43
N GLN A 99 13.85 -19.42 -1.74
CA GLN A 99 12.66 -20.07 -2.31
C GLN A 99 11.35 -19.62 -1.64
N ARG A 100 11.26 -18.36 -1.24
CA ARG A 100 10.07 -17.73 -0.63
C ARG A 100 9.67 -16.46 -1.35
N LEU A 101 8.47 -15.97 -1.07
CA LEU A 101 8.10 -14.60 -1.43
C LEU A 101 9.07 -13.65 -0.70
N ILE A 102 9.74 -12.80 -1.46
CA ILE A 102 10.51 -11.66 -0.98
C ILE A 102 9.82 -10.37 -1.41
N LEU A 103 9.56 -9.49 -0.45
CA LEU A 103 9.18 -8.10 -0.65
C LEU A 103 10.41 -7.23 -0.43
N GLY A 104 11.04 -6.77 -1.52
CA GLY A 104 12.20 -5.90 -1.45
C GLY A 104 11.83 -4.46 -1.10
N GLU A 105 12.65 -3.83 -0.27
CA GLU A 105 12.62 -2.39 -0.04
C GLU A 105 13.44 -1.66 -1.10
N VAL A 106 12.74 -0.94 -1.98
CA VAL A 106 13.34 -0.12 -3.04
C VAL A 106 12.71 1.27 -2.96
N PRO A 107 13.24 2.17 -2.11
CA PRO A 107 12.56 3.43 -1.76
C PRO A 107 12.75 4.51 -2.84
N THR A 108 12.13 4.33 -4.00
CA THR A 108 12.17 5.28 -5.13
C THR A 108 10.78 5.60 -5.66
N LEU A 109 10.61 6.82 -6.20
CA LEU A 109 9.42 7.24 -6.95
C LEU A 109 9.47 6.79 -8.42
N ASN A 110 10.68 6.54 -8.93
CA ASN A 110 10.89 6.17 -10.33
C ASN A 110 10.35 4.76 -10.56
N VAL A 111 9.20 4.67 -11.23
CA VAL A 111 8.50 3.41 -11.47
C VAL A 111 9.34 2.45 -12.31
N THR A 112 10.11 2.95 -13.29
CA THR A 112 10.97 2.13 -14.15
C THR A 112 12.09 1.51 -13.34
N LEU A 113 12.75 2.31 -12.50
CA LEU A 113 13.79 1.82 -11.60
C LEU A 113 13.21 0.82 -10.59
N HIS A 114 12.12 1.16 -9.91
CA HIS A 114 11.47 0.26 -8.96
C HIS A 114 11.08 -1.08 -9.61
N ARG A 115 10.52 -1.03 -10.83
CA ARG A 115 10.12 -2.19 -11.62
C ARG A 115 11.29 -3.10 -11.99
N SER A 116 12.50 -2.56 -12.16
CA SER A 116 13.68 -3.34 -12.54
C SER A 116 14.13 -4.32 -11.45
N PHE A 117 13.58 -4.21 -10.23
CA PHE A 117 13.83 -5.13 -9.14
C PHE A 117 12.92 -6.37 -9.12
N THR A 118 11.97 -6.50 -10.07
CA THR A 118 11.05 -7.66 -10.19
C THR A 118 10.92 -8.17 -11.63
N PRO A 119 11.60 -9.26 -12.04
CA PRO A 119 12.74 -9.88 -11.36
C PRO A 119 13.91 -8.89 -11.22
N PRO A 120 14.87 -9.09 -10.29
CA PRO A 120 15.24 -10.35 -9.63
C PRO A 120 14.39 -10.84 -8.45
N LEU A 121 13.71 -9.94 -7.72
CA LEU A 121 12.88 -10.33 -6.57
C LEU A 121 11.47 -10.73 -7.00
N SER A 122 10.77 -11.45 -6.13
CA SER A 122 9.40 -11.89 -6.40
C SER A 122 8.34 -10.79 -6.22
N GLY A 123 8.61 -9.77 -5.41
CA GLY A 123 7.70 -8.67 -5.06
C GLY A 123 8.45 -7.51 -4.39
N LEU A 124 7.75 -6.39 -4.17
CA LEU A 124 8.33 -5.16 -3.64
C LEU A 124 7.37 -4.46 -2.68
N LEU A 125 7.93 -3.72 -1.72
CA LEU A 125 7.17 -2.69 -1.00
C LEU A 125 6.79 -1.59 -1.99
N ASN A 126 5.51 -1.20 -2.05
CA ASN A 126 4.99 -0.27 -3.05
C ASN A 126 5.35 1.19 -2.71
N PHE A 127 6.64 1.50 -2.63
CA PHE A 127 7.12 2.86 -2.39
C PHE A 127 6.61 3.87 -3.41
N PRO A 128 6.57 3.59 -4.74
CA PRO A 128 6.13 4.59 -5.70
C PRO A 128 4.71 5.11 -5.45
N ALA A 129 3.80 4.28 -4.92
CA ALA A 129 2.46 4.73 -4.50
C ALA A 129 2.47 5.30 -3.07
N THR A 130 3.15 4.62 -2.13
CA THR A 130 3.09 4.95 -0.69
C THR A 130 3.63 6.33 -0.37
N THR A 131 4.71 6.77 -1.03
CA THR A 131 5.27 8.11 -0.85
C THR A 131 4.30 9.24 -1.22
N LEU A 132 3.30 8.96 -2.05
CA LEU A 132 2.24 9.92 -2.39
C LEU A 132 1.10 9.90 -1.37
N VAL A 133 0.85 8.77 -0.70
CA VAL A 133 -0.33 8.55 0.18
C VAL A 133 -0.48 9.67 1.19
N SER A 134 0.56 9.97 1.98
CA SER A 134 0.47 11.04 3.00
C SER A 134 0.22 12.43 2.40
N LYS A 135 0.58 12.68 1.13
CA LYS A 135 0.33 13.97 0.47
C LYS A 135 -1.08 14.02 -0.11
N VAL A 136 -1.49 12.97 -0.83
CA VAL A 136 -2.76 12.96 -1.58
C VAL A 136 -3.97 12.83 -0.66
N PHE A 137 -3.83 12.17 0.49
CA PHE A 137 -4.86 12.10 1.54
C PHE A 137 -4.76 13.31 2.49
N SER A 138 -4.67 14.51 1.93
CA SER A 138 -4.75 15.77 2.65
C SER A 138 -5.58 16.77 1.85
N THR A 139 -6.08 17.84 2.49
CA THR A 139 -6.93 18.84 1.84
C THR A 139 -6.22 19.64 0.73
N SER A 140 -4.89 19.73 0.77
CA SER A 140 -4.06 20.34 -0.27
C SER A 140 -3.58 19.34 -1.33
N GLY A 141 -3.83 18.04 -1.11
CA GLY A 141 -3.48 16.96 -2.01
C GLY A 141 -4.45 16.79 -3.19
N SER A 142 -4.06 15.91 -4.12
CA SER A 142 -4.87 15.53 -5.28
C SER A 142 -4.91 14.01 -5.43
N LEU A 143 -6.08 13.41 -5.31
CA LEU A 143 -6.25 11.97 -5.54
C LEU A 143 -6.05 11.55 -7.02
N SER A 144 -6.13 12.49 -7.95
CA SER A 144 -5.69 12.29 -9.34
C SER A 144 -4.19 11.98 -9.46
N ASP A 145 -3.35 12.47 -8.54
CA ASP A 145 -1.91 12.17 -8.55
C ASP A 145 -1.66 10.69 -8.24
N LEU A 146 -2.43 10.13 -7.29
CA LEU A 146 -2.42 8.71 -6.97
C LEU A 146 -2.93 7.88 -8.17
N ALA A 147 -4.03 8.29 -8.80
CA ALA A 147 -4.54 7.62 -10.00
C ALA A 147 -3.50 7.58 -11.13
N ALA A 148 -2.83 8.72 -11.39
CA ALA A 148 -1.77 8.80 -12.39
C ALA A 148 -0.58 7.89 -12.05
N GLN A 149 -0.20 7.80 -10.77
CA GLN A 149 0.84 6.88 -10.32
C GLN A 149 0.47 5.41 -10.52
N LEU A 150 -0.76 5.03 -10.18
CA LEU A 150 -1.28 3.67 -10.40
C LEU A 150 -1.32 3.34 -11.90
N ALA A 151 -1.68 4.29 -12.76
CA ALA A 151 -1.63 4.13 -14.21
C ALA A 151 -0.19 3.94 -14.71
N ARG A 152 0.79 4.71 -14.19
CA ARG A 152 2.22 4.49 -14.50
C ARG A 152 2.68 3.10 -14.10
N GLN A 153 2.24 2.58 -12.94
CA GLN A 153 2.56 1.22 -12.50
C GLN A 153 1.96 0.16 -13.43
N HIS A 154 0.72 0.35 -13.87
CA HIS A 154 0.10 -0.54 -14.84
C HIS A 154 0.88 -0.57 -16.16
N ILE A 155 1.24 0.60 -16.70
CA ILE A 155 2.04 0.72 -17.94
C ILE A 155 3.41 0.06 -17.79
N ALA A 156 4.07 0.25 -16.63
CA ALA A 156 5.36 -0.39 -16.33
C ALA A 156 5.30 -1.91 -16.24
N SER A 157 4.11 -2.52 -16.28
CA SER A 157 3.92 -3.96 -16.44
C SER A 157 4.65 -4.78 -15.37
N TYR A 158 4.37 -4.48 -14.09
CA TYR A 158 4.86 -5.28 -12.96
C TYR A 158 4.49 -6.76 -13.13
N PRO A 159 5.37 -7.72 -12.80
CA PRO A 159 5.04 -9.13 -12.88
C PRO A 159 3.85 -9.46 -11.98
N ALA A 160 3.09 -10.48 -12.37
CA ALA A 160 1.81 -10.81 -11.75
C ALA A 160 0.92 -9.56 -11.62
N GLU A 161 0.96 -8.68 -12.62
CA GLU A 161 0.09 -7.51 -12.76
C GLU A 161 0.05 -6.63 -11.50
N GLY A 162 1.18 -6.53 -10.78
CA GLY A 162 1.28 -5.74 -9.55
C GLY A 162 0.69 -6.40 -8.30
N HIS A 163 0.16 -7.63 -8.37
CA HIS A 163 -0.40 -8.35 -7.21
C HIS A 163 0.61 -8.63 -6.09
N ARG A 164 1.91 -8.50 -6.37
CA ARG A 164 3.00 -8.67 -5.39
C ARG A 164 3.65 -7.35 -4.95
N LEU A 165 2.99 -6.23 -5.25
CA LEU A 165 3.29 -4.95 -4.64
C LEU A 165 2.60 -4.87 -3.28
N ALA A 166 3.37 -4.57 -2.23
CA ALA A 166 2.85 -4.40 -0.89
C ALA A 166 2.40 -2.94 -0.68
N ASN A 167 1.10 -2.72 -0.58
CA ASN A 167 0.49 -1.40 -0.35
C ASN A 167 0.49 -1.11 1.14
N PHE A 168 1.08 0.01 1.53
CA PHE A 168 1.12 0.50 2.92
C PHE A 168 0.89 2.01 2.92
N ILE A 169 0.60 2.58 4.09
CA ILE A 169 0.35 4.03 4.25
C ILE A 169 1.41 4.71 5.12
N ASP A 170 2.06 3.95 5.99
CA ASP A 170 3.18 4.35 6.84
C ASP A 170 4.01 3.12 7.23
N ASN A 171 5.20 3.36 7.79
CA ASN A 171 6.09 2.33 8.30
C ASN A 171 7.00 2.89 9.42
N HIS A 172 8.03 2.13 9.78
CA HIS A 172 8.96 2.46 10.86
C HIS A 172 10.06 3.49 10.50
N ASP A 173 10.18 3.87 9.23
CA ASP A 173 11.20 4.78 8.70
C ASP A 173 10.62 6.11 8.23
N MET A 174 9.31 6.29 8.37
CA MET A 174 8.60 7.53 8.06
C MET A 174 7.71 7.97 9.23
N PRO A 175 7.31 9.26 9.29
CA PRO A 175 6.30 9.70 10.25
C PRO A 175 5.02 8.87 10.10
N ARG A 176 4.35 8.59 11.22
CA ARG A 176 3.05 7.89 11.21
C ARG A 176 2.03 8.70 10.41
N PHE A 177 1.13 8.01 9.72
CA PHE A 177 0.09 8.68 8.90
C PHE A 177 -0.78 9.57 9.79
N LEU A 178 -1.31 9.03 10.88
CA LEU A 178 -2.26 9.75 11.74
C LEU A 178 -1.62 10.98 12.41
N TYR A 179 -0.36 10.85 12.86
CA TYR A 179 0.43 11.97 13.38
C TYR A 179 0.61 13.10 12.34
N SER A 180 0.92 12.73 11.09
CA SER A 180 1.10 13.70 9.99
C SER A 180 -0.20 14.43 9.60
N HIS A 181 -1.36 13.88 9.97
CA HIS A 181 -2.69 14.43 9.67
C HIS A 181 -3.43 14.88 10.92
N SER A 182 -2.70 15.24 11.98
CA SER A 182 -3.27 15.85 13.19
C SER A 182 -4.39 15.02 13.85
N GLY A 183 -4.33 13.68 13.76
CA GLY A 183 -5.35 12.82 14.36
C GLY A 183 -6.60 12.59 13.51
N ASP A 184 -6.64 13.00 12.25
CA ASP A 184 -7.81 12.80 11.38
C ASP A 184 -8.00 11.31 11.01
N GLU A 185 -8.87 10.64 11.77
CA GLU A 185 -9.23 9.24 11.56
C GLU A 185 -9.99 9.01 10.24
N THR A 186 -10.72 10.02 9.73
CA THR A 186 -11.43 9.91 8.45
C THR A 186 -10.44 9.80 7.29
N LEU A 187 -9.36 10.58 7.28
CA LEU A 187 -8.27 10.45 6.31
C LEU A 187 -7.57 9.10 6.43
N LEU A 188 -7.36 8.61 7.66
CA LEU A 188 -6.77 7.30 7.92
C LEU A 188 -7.65 6.16 7.36
N GLN A 189 -8.96 6.21 7.59
CA GLN A 189 -9.90 5.21 7.07
C GLN A 189 -9.91 5.19 5.53
N ASN A 190 -9.89 6.37 4.89
CA ASN A 190 -9.82 6.49 3.44
C ASN A 190 -8.51 5.91 2.87
N SER A 191 -7.36 6.22 3.48
CA SER A 191 -6.05 5.71 3.03
C SER A 191 -5.91 4.20 3.24
N LEU A 192 -6.38 3.67 4.38
CA LEU A 192 -6.45 2.24 4.65
C LEU A 192 -7.38 1.51 3.67
N THR A 193 -8.52 2.11 3.31
CA THR A 193 -9.44 1.53 2.31
C THR A 193 -8.75 1.34 0.97
N TRP A 194 -8.00 2.34 0.50
CA TRP A 194 -7.18 2.18 -0.71
C TRP A 194 -6.16 1.06 -0.54
N ALA A 195 -5.36 1.07 0.53
CA ALA A 195 -4.29 0.07 0.72
C ALA A 195 -4.84 -1.37 0.80
N PHE A 196 -6.01 -1.56 1.42
CA PHE A 196 -6.64 -2.87 1.61
C PHE A 196 -7.46 -3.35 0.42
N LEU A 197 -8.11 -2.46 -0.34
CA LEU A 197 -9.02 -2.86 -1.41
C LEU A 197 -8.41 -2.73 -2.80
N TRP A 198 -7.37 -1.92 -2.99
CA TRP A 198 -6.58 -1.95 -4.22
C TRP A 198 -5.93 -3.34 -4.43
N HIS A 199 -5.61 -3.70 -5.68
CA HIS A 199 -4.90 -4.95 -5.94
C HIS A 199 -3.46 -4.88 -5.41
N GLY A 200 -2.95 -6.00 -4.91
CA GLY A 200 -1.68 -6.06 -4.19
C GLY A 200 -1.84 -6.65 -2.79
N LEU A 201 -0.75 -6.61 -2.02
CA LEU A 201 -0.69 -7.11 -0.65
C LEU A 201 -0.86 -5.94 0.32
N PRO A 202 -1.94 -5.87 1.12
CA PRO A 202 -2.01 -4.84 2.15
C PRO A 202 -1.02 -5.12 3.27
N VAL A 203 -0.28 -4.10 3.66
CA VAL A 203 0.62 -4.10 4.81
C VAL A 203 0.24 -2.92 5.69
N MET A 204 -0.18 -3.22 6.92
CA MET A 204 -0.43 -2.22 7.96
C MET A 204 0.69 -2.30 8.99
N TYR A 205 1.23 -1.16 9.38
CA TYR A 205 2.25 -1.09 10.41
C TYR A 205 1.59 -1.14 11.81
N TYR A 206 2.17 -1.90 12.74
CA TYR A 206 1.57 -2.11 14.06
C TYR A 206 1.31 -0.79 14.78
N GLY A 207 0.23 -0.73 15.55
CA GLY A 207 -0.19 0.48 16.26
C GLY A 207 -0.95 1.48 15.38
N THR A 208 -0.97 1.34 14.05
CA THR A 208 -1.84 2.16 13.18
C THR A 208 -3.32 1.96 13.53
N GLU A 209 -3.68 0.76 13.95
CA GLU A 209 -4.99 0.41 14.52
C GLU A 209 -5.30 1.09 15.85
N ASN A 210 -4.36 1.79 16.49
CA ASN A 210 -4.58 2.45 17.77
C ASN A 210 -4.15 3.93 17.71
N PRO A 211 -5.10 4.88 17.64
CA PRO A 211 -4.79 6.31 17.59
C PRO A 211 -3.86 6.81 18.72
N ALA A 212 -3.93 6.24 19.92
CA ALA A 212 -3.05 6.62 21.02
C ALA A 212 -1.58 6.26 20.77
N VAL A 213 -1.32 5.27 19.91
CA VAL A 213 0.02 4.82 19.50
C VAL A 213 0.46 5.49 18.19
N SER A 214 -0.44 5.59 17.20
CA SER A 214 -0.10 6.08 15.86
C SER A 214 -0.16 7.59 15.70
N ASN A 215 -0.87 8.32 16.57
CA ASN A 215 -0.87 9.79 16.58
C ASN A 215 0.29 10.37 17.43
N GLN A 216 1.49 9.85 17.22
CA GLN A 216 2.67 10.17 18.02
C GLN A 216 3.86 10.47 17.12
N ARG A 217 4.74 11.39 17.58
CA ARG A 217 5.94 11.76 16.83
C ARG A 217 6.92 10.60 16.68
N ASP A 218 7.00 9.75 17.71
CA ASP A 218 7.79 8.53 17.66
C ASP A 218 7.07 7.46 16.85
N SER A 219 7.61 7.13 15.67
CA SER A 219 7.03 6.11 14.78
C SER A 219 7.18 4.69 15.32
N ARG A 220 7.95 4.47 16.39
CA ARG A 220 8.24 3.16 16.97
C ARG A 220 7.74 3.04 18.41
N MET A 221 6.72 3.83 18.76
CA MET A 221 6.10 3.77 20.07
C MET A 221 5.63 2.35 20.41
N ALA A 222 5.89 1.96 21.66
CA ALA A 222 5.48 0.67 22.18
C ALA A 222 3.94 0.52 22.20
N MET A 223 3.46 -0.68 21.85
CA MET A 223 2.01 -0.95 21.83
C MET A 223 1.46 -1.35 23.21
N TRP A 224 2.26 -2.02 24.05
CA TRP A 224 1.79 -2.54 25.34
C TRP A 224 1.17 -1.51 26.29
N PRO A 225 1.58 -0.23 26.34
CA PRO A 225 0.94 0.75 27.23
C PRO A 225 -0.51 1.03 26.86
N SER A 226 -0.93 0.73 25.62
CA SER A 226 -2.31 0.92 25.17
C SER A 226 -3.29 -0.15 25.68
N GLY A 227 -2.78 -1.22 26.32
CA GLY A 227 -3.61 -2.32 26.83
C GLY A 227 -4.27 -3.20 25.76
N PHE A 228 -3.98 -2.98 24.47
CA PHE A 228 -4.52 -3.76 23.33
C PHE A 228 -6.05 -3.73 23.21
N ALA A 229 -6.71 -2.71 23.77
CA ALA A 229 -8.16 -2.57 23.68
C ALA A 229 -8.62 -2.30 22.23
N PRO A 230 -9.74 -2.89 21.76
CA PRO A 230 -10.31 -2.58 20.45
C PRO A 230 -10.70 -1.11 20.30
N THR A 231 -10.19 -0.46 19.28
CA THR A 231 -10.50 0.93 18.87
C THR A 231 -11.48 0.97 17.69
N SER A 232 -11.98 2.16 17.35
CA SER A 232 -12.68 2.45 16.09
C SER A 232 -11.91 1.95 14.87
N ILE A 233 -10.62 2.28 14.78
CA ILE A 233 -9.75 1.91 13.66
C ILE A 233 -9.51 0.40 13.60
N SER A 234 -9.33 -0.29 14.73
CA SER A 234 -9.16 -1.75 14.73
C SER A 234 -10.40 -2.48 14.22
N ARG A 235 -11.61 -2.03 14.59
CA ARG A 235 -12.88 -2.55 14.07
C ARG A 235 -13.07 -2.24 12.58
N PHE A 236 -12.64 -1.05 12.16
CA PHE A 236 -12.63 -0.66 10.75
C PHE A 236 -11.71 -1.57 9.91
N VAL A 237 -10.49 -1.84 10.37
CA VAL A 237 -9.55 -2.75 9.70
C VAL A 237 -10.06 -4.19 9.69
N ALA A 238 -10.72 -4.64 10.76
CA ALA A 238 -11.41 -5.93 10.78
C ALA A 238 -12.47 -5.99 9.66
N SER A 239 -13.30 -4.95 9.52
CA SER A 239 -14.32 -4.85 8.46
C SER A 239 -13.71 -4.90 7.05
N LEU A 240 -12.57 -4.23 6.83
CA LEU A 240 -11.84 -4.32 5.55
C LEU A 240 -11.38 -5.75 5.25
N ASN A 241 -10.92 -6.49 6.25
CA ASN A 241 -10.53 -7.89 6.09
C ASN A 241 -11.73 -8.82 5.86
N GLU A 242 -12.85 -8.58 6.54
CA GLU A 242 -14.10 -9.31 6.30
C GLU A 242 -14.58 -9.12 4.85
N LEU A 243 -14.56 -7.88 4.34
CA LEU A 243 -14.84 -7.61 2.93
C LEU A 243 -13.89 -8.39 2.01
N ARG A 244 -12.58 -8.39 2.32
CA ARG A 244 -11.60 -9.11 1.50
C ARG A 244 -11.88 -10.61 1.45
N GLN A 245 -12.23 -11.23 2.58
CA GLN A 245 -12.57 -12.64 2.63
C GLN A 245 -13.90 -12.92 1.91
N HIS A 246 -14.95 -12.16 2.23
CA HIS A 246 -16.30 -12.37 1.70
C HIS A 246 -16.36 -12.22 0.18
N TYR A 247 -15.73 -11.19 -0.38
CA TYR A 247 -15.66 -10.97 -1.82
C TYR A 247 -14.52 -11.75 -2.51
N ALA A 248 -13.92 -12.70 -1.79
CA ALA A 248 -12.88 -13.60 -2.29
C ALA A 248 -11.65 -12.88 -2.91
N ILE A 249 -11.38 -11.63 -2.51
CA ILE A 249 -10.22 -10.83 -2.94
C ILE A 249 -9.03 -10.92 -1.96
N GLY A 250 -9.22 -11.62 -0.84
CA GLY A 250 -8.22 -11.96 0.16
C GLY A 250 -7.45 -13.26 -0.15
N ALA A 251 -6.57 -13.66 0.77
CA ALA A 251 -5.72 -14.85 0.59
C ALA A 251 -6.56 -16.11 0.33
N GLY A 252 -6.18 -16.89 -0.70
CA GLY A 252 -6.88 -18.12 -1.10
C GLY A 252 -8.22 -17.90 -1.82
N GLY A 253 -8.70 -16.66 -1.95
CA GLY A 253 -9.97 -16.36 -2.61
C GLY A 253 -9.89 -16.44 -4.15
N ALA A 254 -11.00 -16.85 -4.78
CA ALA A 254 -11.10 -16.99 -6.24
C ALA A 254 -10.91 -15.66 -7.02
N ALA A 255 -11.18 -14.52 -6.37
CA ALA A 255 -11.00 -13.18 -6.95
C ALA A 255 -9.73 -12.49 -6.45
N VAL A 256 -8.79 -13.18 -5.79
CA VAL A 256 -7.57 -12.55 -5.24
C VAL A 256 -6.74 -11.83 -6.31
N LYS A 257 -6.72 -12.38 -7.52
CA LYS A 257 -6.05 -11.83 -8.72
C LYS A 257 -6.93 -10.89 -9.55
N SER A 258 -8.09 -10.46 -9.05
CA SER A 258 -8.87 -9.44 -9.76
C SER A 258 -8.14 -8.11 -9.71
N LEU A 259 -7.90 -7.52 -10.88
CA LEU A 259 -7.32 -6.19 -10.98
C LEU A 259 -8.30 -5.12 -10.53
N ALA A 260 -7.73 -4.07 -9.94
CA ALA A 260 -8.46 -2.86 -9.64
C ALA A 260 -8.36 -1.90 -10.83
N VAL A 261 -9.48 -1.26 -11.20
CA VAL A 261 -9.58 -0.35 -12.34
C VAL A 261 -10.11 1.00 -11.85
N VAL A 262 -9.36 2.07 -12.09
CA VAL A 262 -9.80 3.44 -11.79
C VAL A 262 -11.00 3.77 -12.69
N ALA A 263 -12.13 4.11 -12.07
CA ALA A 263 -13.36 4.49 -12.75
C ALA A 263 -13.53 6.02 -12.83
N ALA A 264 -13.08 6.74 -11.80
CA ALA A 264 -13.02 8.20 -11.81
C ALA A 264 -11.92 8.67 -10.85
N ALA A 265 -11.29 9.80 -11.18
CA ALA A 265 -10.33 10.45 -10.29
C ALA A 265 -10.47 11.97 -10.41
N ALA A 266 -10.44 12.64 -9.26
CA ALA A 266 -10.50 14.08 -9.12
C ALA A 266 -9.53 14.53 -8.02
N GLN A 267 -9.43 15.84 -7.80
CA GLN A 267 -8.62 16.38 -6.71
C GLN A 267 -9.02 15.79 -5.36
N SER A 268 -10.34 15.69 -5.09
CA SER A 268 -10.84 15.28 -3.77
C SER A 268 -11.44 13.88 -3.65
N SER A 269 -11.46 13.10 -4.75
CA SER A 269 -12.00 11.74 -4.71
C SER A 269 -11.33 10.83 -5.73
N LEU A 270 -11.25 9.55 -5.38
CA LEU A 270 -10.80 8.46 -6.25
C LEU A 270 -11.81 7.33 -6.16
N ALA A 271 -12.38 6.94 -7.30
CA ALA A 271 -13.26 5.80 -7.44
C ALA A 271 -12.60 4.71 -8.28
N PHE A 272 -12.62 3.48 -7.79
CA PHE A 272 -12.12 2.32 -8.52
C PHE A 272 -13.00 1.09 -8.28
N THR A 273 -12.98 0.16 -9.23
CA THR A 273 -13.63 -1.14 -9.09
C THR A 273 -12.59 -2.23 -8.87
N ARG A 274 -12.93 -3.28 -8.13
CA ARG A 274 -12.14 -4.52 -8.03
C ARG A 274 -13.08 -5.68 -7.77
N ALA A 275 -13.03 -6.72 -8.61
CA ALA A 275 -14.02 -7.79 -8.60
C ALA A 275 -15.46 -7.22 -8.62
N SER A 276 -16.28 -7.59 -7.63
CA SER A 276 -17.66 -7.12 -7.45
C SER A 276 -17.77 -5.92 -6.51
N LEU A 277 -16.67 -5.19 -6.25
CA LEU A 277 -16.66 -3.98 -5.43
C LEU A 277 -16.45 -2.71 -6.25
N LEU A 278 -17.19 -1.66 -5.89
CA LEU A 278 -16.91 -0.27 -6.23
C LEU A 278 -16.48 0.43 -4.94
N VAL A 279 -15.29 1.03 -4.97
CA VAL A 279 -14.65 1.70 -3.83
C VAL A 279 -14.46 3.17 -4.17
N VAL A 280 -14.86 4.05 -3.27
CA VAL A 280 -14.65 5.49 -3.38
C VAL A 280 -13.97 5.98 -2.11
N VAL A 281 -12.83 6.65 -2.28
CA VAL A 281 -12.06 7.26 -1.18
C VAL A 281 -11.93 8.77 -1.41
N GLY A 282 -11.81 9.52 -0.31
CA GLY A 282 -11.69 10.97 -0.28
C GLY A 282 -10.50 11.45 0.55
N ASN A 283 -10.18 12.74 0.43
CA ASN A 283 -9.04 13.38 1.11
C ASN A 283 -9.38 14.70 1.83
N ARG A 284 -10.68 14.99 2.02
CA ARG A 284 -11.11 16.24 2.66
C ARG A 284 -11.12 16.19 4.19
N GLY A 285 -11.06 14.98 4.75
CA GLY A 285 -11.01 14.75 6.19
C GLY A 285 -12.35 14.81 6.89
N HIS A 286 -12.30 14.77 8.22
CA HIS A 286 -13.47 14.64 9.07
C HIS A 286 -14.48 15.79 8.89
N GLY A 287 -15.76 15.44 8.76
CA GLY A 287 -16.87 16.40 8.65
C GLY A 287 -16.98 17.09 7.28
N GLN A 288 -16.14 16.72 6.31
CA GLN A 288 -16.23 17.21 4.94
C GLN A 288 -16.83 16.13 4.04
N PRO A 289 -17.93 16.40 3.31
CA PRO A 289 -18.55 15.40 2.47
C PRO A 289 -17.60 14.84 1.41
N LEU A 290 -17.61 13.52 1.25
CA LEU A 290 -17.02 12.84 0.11
C LEU A 290 -18.09 12.67 -0.96
N GLU A 291 -17.83 13.17 -2.17
CA GLU A 291 -18.70 13.03 -3.32
C GLU A 291 -17.90 12.59 -4.56
N ALA A 292 -18.47 11.69 -5.34
CA ALA A 292 -17.92 11.27 -6.62
C ALA A 292 -19.05 10.95 -7.62
N CYS A 293 -18.92 11.46 -8.83
CA CYS A 293 -19.77 11.11 -9.97
C CYS A 293 -18.96 10.38 -11.02
N ILE A 294 -19.36 9.14 -11.32
CA ILE A 294 -18.63 8.21 -12.17
C ILE A 294 -19.39 8.09 -13.49
N LYS A 295 -18.71 8.31 -14.61
CA LYS A 295 -19.30 8.04 -15.94
C LYS A 295 -19.61 6.55 -16.05
N MET A 296 -20.84 6.20 -16.44
CA MET A 296 -21.21 4.79 -16.59
C MET A 296 -20.31 4.05 -17.59
N SER A 297 -19.86 4.73 -18.65
CA SER A 297 -18.92 4.17 -19.62
C SER A 297 -17.52 3.88 -19.07
N ALA A 298 -17.14 4.49 -17.94
CA ALA A 298 -15.86 4.26 -17.28
C ALA A 298 -15.91 3.06 -16.31
N LEU A 299 -17.09 2.56 -15.99
CA LEU A 299 -17.26 1.34 -15.21
C LEU A 299 -17.08 0.11 -16.13
N PRO A 300 -16.50 -1.00 -15.62
CA PRO A 300 -16.46 -2.26 -16.37
C PRO A 300 -17.86 -2.72 -16.81
N PRO A 301 -18.01 -3.48 -17.91
CA PRO A 301 -19.31 -3.93 -18.39
C PRO A 301 -20.18 -4.61 -17.32
N THR A 302 -19.56 -5.35 -16.40
CA THR A 302 -20.25 -5.96 -15.25
C THR A 302 -21.02 -4.95 -14.39
N TRP A 303 -20.53 -3.72 -14.29
CA TRP A 303 -21.13 -2.61 -13.53
C TRP A 303 -22.05 -1.71 -14.38
N GLN A 304 -21.97 -1.78 -15.71
CA GLN A 304 -22.74 -0.89 -16.60
C GLN A 304 -24.25 -1.13 -16.56
N HIS A 305 -24.69 -2.32 -16.15
CA HIS A 305 -26.11 -2.70 -16.10
C HIS A 305 -26.89 -2.10 -14.91
N ILE A 306 -26.22 -1.47 -13.93
CA ILE A 306 -26.84 -1.01 -12.68
C ILE A 306 -27.89 0.08 -12.90
N CYS A 307 -27.66 1.02 -13.81
CA CYS A 307 -28.57 2.14 -14.07
C CYS A 307 -29.58 1.86 -15.21
N ALA A 308 -29.49 0.72 -15.91
CA ALA A 308 -30.23 0.46 -17.15
C ALA A 308 -31.63 -0.16 -16.95
N SER A 309 -31.98 -0.67 -15.77
CA SER A 309 -33.20 -1.46 -15.55
C SER A 309 -34.48 -0.65 -15.26
N GLY A 310 -34.44 0.68 -15.25
CA GLY A 310 -35.64 1.55 -15.10
C GLY A 310 -36.43 1.42 -13.79
N ALA A 311 -36.13 0.43 -12.95
CA ALA A 311 -36.72 0.18 -11.65
C ALA A 311 -35.60 -0.05 -10.63
N GLY A 312 -35.16 1.03 -9.97
CA GLY A 312 -34.35 0.94 -8.75
C GLY A 312 -32.85 0.68 -8.94
N GLY A 313 -32.12 1.57 -9.62
CA GLY A 313 -30.65 1.56 -9.68
C GLY A 313 -29.93 1.58 -8.31
N ALA A 314 -30.66 1.85 -7.21
CA ALA A 314 -30.19 1.71 -5.83
C ALA A 314 -30.48 0.33 -5.19
N ALA A 315 -31.34 -0.51 -5.78
CA ALA A 315 -31.67 -1.85 -5.26
C ALA A 315 -30.65 -2.92 -5.70
N ALA A 316 -29.89 -2.67 -6.77
CA ALA A 316 -28.82 -3.53 -7.26
C ALA A 316 -27.44 -3.24 -6.64
N LEU A 317 -27.33 -2.20 -5.81
CA LEU A 317 -26.12 -1.82 -5.09
C LEU A 317 -26.34 -2.01 -3.59
N THR A 318 -25.49 -2.81 -2.97
CA THR A 318 -25.46 -2.93 -1.51
C THR A 318 -24.34 -2.09 -0.96
N HIS A 319 -24.64 -1.14 -0.07
CA HIS A 319 -23.63 -0.41 0.69
C HIS A 319 -23.04 -1.37 1.73
N VAL A 320 -21.71 -1.51 1.74
CA VAL A 320 -21.02 -2.54 2.57
C VAL A 320 -19.95 -1.97 3.49
N LEU A 321 -19.50 -0.74 3.30
CA LEU A 321 -18.62 -0.04 4.24
C LEU A 321 -18.67 1.47 4.01
N GLY A 322 -18.70 2.24 5.09
CA GLY A 322 -18.70 3.69 5.08
C GLY A 322 -19.72 4.32 6.02
N THR A 323 -19.64 5.63 6.20
CA THR A 323 -20.53 6.45 7.03
C THR A 323 -21.70 7.05 6.24
N SER A 324 -21.99 6.54 5.04
CA SER A 324 -23.04 7.12 4.20
C SER A 324 -24.45 6.72 4.66
N THR A 325 -25.31 7.71 4.82
CA THR A 325 -26.77 7.56 4.93
C THR A 325 -27.49 7.69 3.58
N ASP A 326 -26.77 8.13 2.53
CA ASP A 326 -27.35 8.50 1.24
C ASP A 326 -27.13 7.39 0.19
N ARG A 327 -28.22 6.96 -0.46
CA ARG A 327 -28.16 5.94 -1.51
C ARG A 327 -27.45 6.48 -2.75
N ALA A 328 -26.72 5.62 -3.46
CA ALA A 328 -26.18 5.95 -4.79
C ALA A 328 -27.31 6.37 -5.75
N VAL A 329 -27.10 7.45 -6.50
CA VAL A 329 -28.08 8.02 -7.42
C VAL A 329 -27.52 7.97 -8.85
N CYS A 330 -28.25 7.29 -9.75
CA CYS A 330 -27.99 7.37 -11.19
C CYS A 330 -28.60 8.67 -11.73
N MET A 331 -27.81 9.52 -12.35
CA MET A 331 -28.25 10.77 -12.98
C MET A 331 -28.03 10.75 -14.49
N LEU A 332 -29.04 11.19 -15.25
CA LEU A 332 -28.90 11.58 -16.65
C LEU A 332 -28.31 13.01 -16.69
N SER A 333 -27.37 13.26 -17.61
CA SER A 333 -26.71 14.56 -17.76
C SER A 333 -27.70 15.74 -17.75
N LEU A 334 -27.50 16.72 -16.86
CA LEU A 334 -28.22 18.00 -16.90
C LEU A 334 -27.59 18.91 -17.97
N ASN A 335 -28.43 19.46 -18.83
CA ASN A 335 -28.11 20.26 -20.02
C ASN A 335 -27.59 21.70 -19.72
N GLU A 336 -26.73 21.93 -18.73
CA GLU A 336 -26.27 23.31 -18.42
C GLU A 336 -24.94 23.73 -19.03
N VAL A 337 -24.27 22.88 -19.82
CA VAL A 337 -23.18 23.33 -20.71
C VAL A 337 -23.28 22.55 -22.03
N GLN A 338 -23.47 23.28 -23.12
CA GLN A 338 -23.85 22.85 -24.47
C GLN A 338 -22.88 21.91 -25.22
N GLN A 339 -22.03 21.12 -24.55
CA GLN A 339 -20.98 20.32 -25.21
C GLN A 339 -20.66 18.94 -24.57
N LEU A 340 -21.59 18.29 -23.87
CA LEU A 340 -21.40 16.88 -23.47
C LEU A 340 -22.55 16.00 -24.02
N PRO A 341 -22.26 14.86 -24.68
CA PRO A 341 -23.29 13.94 -25.15
C PRO A 341 -24.06 13.34 -23.95
N GLU A 342 -25.35 13.04 -24.13
CA GLU A 342 -26.25 12.42 -23.14
C GLU A 342 -25.63 11.14 -22.54
N MET A 343 -25.00 11.25 -21.37
CA MET A 343 -24.29 10.13 -20.73
C MET A 343 -24.75 9.99 -19.27
N MET A 344 -25.18 8.79 -18.88
CA MET A 344 -25.53 8.48 -17.49
C MET A 344 -24.29 8.48 -16.59
N HIS A 345 -24.46 8.98 -15.37
CA HIS A 345 -23.46 8.97 -14.31
C HIS A 345 -24.02 8.27 -13.05
N LEU A 346 -23.16 7.58 -12.32
CA LEU A 346 -23.43 7.07 -10.97
C LEU A 346 -22.79 8.03 -9.96
N CYS A 347 -23.60 8.73 -9.17
CA CYS A 347 -23.12 9.65 -8.14
C CYS A 347 -23.33 9.07 -6.74
N VAL A 348 -22.31 9.20 -5.90
CA VAL A 348 -22.30 8.70 -4.52
C VAL A 348 -21.82 9.79 -3.58
N ARG A 349 -22.37 9.80 -2.36
CA ARG A 349 -22.03 10.78 -1.32
C ARG A 349 -21.91 10.12 0.05
N SER A 350 -20.97 10.59 0.85
CA SER A 350 -20.84 10.32 2.29
C SER A 350 -20.80 11.67 3.02
N GLN A 351 -21.66 11.85 4.02
CA GLN A 351 -21.79 13.15 4.71
C GLN A 351 -20.58 13.45 5.60
N GLU A 352 -20.05 12.44 6.28
CA GLU A 352 -18.93 12.59 7.23
C GLU A 352 -17.55 12.42 6.60
N GLY A 353 -17.48 12.17 5.28
CA GLY A 353 -16.22 12.07 4.52
C GLY A 353 -15.53 10.71 4.57
N GLY A 354 -16.09 9.75 5.31
CA GLY A 354 -15.60 8.36 5.34
C GLY A 354 -15.64 7.69 3.96
N PRO A 355 -14.81 6.67 3.73
CA PRO A 355 -14.78 5.93 2.47
C PRO A 355 -16.12 5.26 2.20
N ILE A 356 -16.43 5.02 0.93
CA ILE A 356 -17.66 4.38 0.49
C ILE A 356 -17.32 3.11 -0.28
N VAL A 357 -17.90 1.98 0.11
CA VAL A 357 -17.77 0.72 -0.62
C VAL A 357 -19.15 0.17 -0.93
N TYR A 358 -19.39 -0.06 -2.22
CA TYR A 358 -20.58 -0.72 -2.73
C TYR A 358 -20.21 -2.09 -3.32
N ALA A 359 -21.14 -3.03 -3.22
CA ALA A 359 -21.07 -4.32 -3.89
C ALA A 359 -22.22 -4.47 -4.89
N GLN A 360 -21.95 -5.17 -5.99
CA GLN A 360 -22.95 -5.54 -6.98
C GLN A 360 -23.87 -6.65 -6.44
N CYS A 361 -25.20 -6.47 -6.50
CA CYS A 361 -26.17 -7.52 -6.15
C CYS A 361 -26.12 -8.68 -7.17
N GLY A 362 -25.80 -9.87 -6.66
CA GLY A 362 -25.57 -11.10 -7.45
C GLY A 362 -24.64 -12.10 -6.75
N SER A 363 -23.85 -11.64 -5.77
CA SER A 363 -23.01 -12.49 -4.90
C SER A 363 -23.78 -12.95 -3.65
N PRO A 364 -23.68 -14.24 -3.23
CA PRO A 364 -24.59 -14.83 -2.26
C PRO A 364 -24.24 -14.50 -0.80
N LEU A 365 -24.80 -13.41 -0.28
CA LEU A 365 -25.35 -13.28 1.08
C LEU A 365 -26.47 -12.22 1.00
N PRO A 366 -27.56 -12.33 1.79
CA PRO A 366 -28.61 -11.34 1.79
C PRO A 366 -28.04 -10.01 2.30
N CYS A 367 -28.48 -8.91 1.68
CA CYS A 367 -27.99 -7.54 1.78
C CYS A 367 -28.05 -6.89 3.20
N LYS A 368 -27.85 -7.63 4.29
CA LYS A 368 -28.11 -7.22 5.69
C LYS A 368 -26.91 -7.30 6.66
N ALA A 369 -25.75 -7.80 6.27
CA ALA A 369 -24.69 -8.12 7.26
C ALA A 369 -23.67 -7.01 7.58
N ALA A 370 -23.58 -5.92 6.80
CA ALA A 370 -22.47 -4.97 6.93
C ALA A 370 -22.76 -3.67 7.70
N ALA A 371 -24.02 -3.43 8.10
CA ALA A 371 -24.41 -2.16 8.74
C ALA A 371 -23.91 -2.01 10.19
N ALA A 372 -23.44 -3.08 10.83
CA ALA A 372 -23.15 -3.10 12.27
C ALA A 372 -21.77 -2.51 12.67
N ALA A 373 -20.92 -2.13 11.72
CA ALA A 373 -19.56 -1.67 12.03
C ALA A 373 -19.43 -0.16 12.30
N PHE A 374 -20.47 0.64 12.01
CA PHE A 374 -20.42 2.11 12.07
C PHE A 374 -21.51 2.75 12.93
N GLU A 375 -22.26 1.99 13.73
CA GLU A 375 -23.01 2.60 14.83
C GLU A 375 -22.00 3.09 15.87
N THR A 376 -21.61 4.35 15.72
CA THR A 376 -21.01 5.13 16.78
C THR A 376 -22.02 5.15 17.93
N ASP A 377 -21.63 4.57 19.07
CA ASP A 377 -22.28 4.85 20.35
C ASP A 377 -22.41 6.38 20.47
N ARG A 378 -23.67 6.86 20.40
CA ARG A 378 -24.05 8.23 20.76
C ARG A 378 -24.06 8.39 22.26
#